data_AF-A0A924W7J4-F1
#
_entry.id   AF-A0A924W7J4-F1
#
_cell.length_a   1.000
_cell.length_b   1.000
_cell.length_c   1.000
_cell.angle_alpha   90.00
_cell.angle_beta   90.00
_cell.angle_gamma   90.00
#
_symmetry.space_group_name_H-M   'P 1'
#
loop_
_entity.id
_entity.type
_entity.pdbx_description
1 polymer ?
#
loop_
_entity_poly.entity_id
_entity_poly.type
_entity_poly.pdbx_seq_one_letter_code
_entity_poly.pdbx_strand_id
1 'polypeptide(L)'
;MSIQQPNSTQEILAKAIQSAWKQEAGGVAQFGLTHIPSRIAPAASGWTIPVTRGVPTGSAYELARVLERLQEHIESESKLSVTLFLDPFADQQKSYSQTKKAS
;
A
#
# COMPACT_ATOMS: atom_id res chain seq x y z
N MET A 1 -20.89 16.01 -23.84
CA MET A 1 -19.50 15.53 -23.77
C MET A 1 -19.20 15.23 -22.32
N SER A 2 -19.16 13.95 -21.95
CA SER A 2 -19.02 13.53 -20.55
C SER A 2 -17.57 13.70 -20.09
N ILE A 3 -17.32 14.61 -19.17
CA ILE A 3 -16.02 14.77 -18.53
C ILE A 3 -15.92 13.67 -17.48
N GLN A 4 -15.41 12.51 -17.89
CA GLN A 4 -15.04 11.44 -16.98
C GLN A 4 -13.54 11.61 -16.68
N GLN A 5 -13.21 12.39 -15.64
CA GLN A 5 -11.90 12.39 -14.99
C GLN A 5 -11.98 11.76 -13.59
N PRO A 6 -12.24 10.46 -13.44
CA PRO A 6 -11.45 9.70 -12.49
C PRO A 6 -10.04 9.55 -13.13
N ASN A 7 -8.95 9.77 -12.39
CA ASN A 7 -7.68 9.01 -12.50
C ASN A 7 -6.38 9.77 -12.20
N SER A 8 -6.32 11.12 -12.11
CA SER A 8 -5.01 11.78 -11.88
C SER A 8 -4.41 11.48 -10.50
N THR A 9 -5.18 11.64 -9.42
CA THR A 9 -4.69 11.44 -8.05
C THR A 9 -4.36 9.97 -7.75
N GLN A 10 -5.18 9.03 -8.22
CA GLN A 10 -4.92 7.59 -8.03
C GLN A 10 -3.70 7.14 -8.83
N GLU A 11 -3.50 7.65 -10.04
CA GLU A 11 -2.28 7.37 -10.82
C GLU A 11 -1.03 7.97 -10.17
N ILE A 12 -1.12 9.20 -9.64
CA ILE A 12 -0.02 9.84 -8.89
C ILE A 12 0.35 8.99 -7.67
N LEU A 13 -0.64 8.56 -6.87
CA LEU A 13 -0.41 7.68 -5.72
C LEU A 13 0.18 6.34 -6.14
N ALA A 14 -0.36 5.70 -7.19
CA ALA A 14 0.15 4.42 -7.67
C ALA A 14 1.62 4.52 -8.09
N LYS A 15 2.01 5.59 -8.79
CA LYS A 15 3.41 5.84 -9.17
C LYS A 15 4.29 6.09 -7.94
N ALA A 16 3.86 6.92 -7.01
CA ALA A 16 4.61 7.22 -5.78
C ALA A 16 4.79 5.97 -4.90
N ILE A 17 3.76 5.13 -4.76
CA ILE A 17 3.83 3.84 -4.05
C ILE A 17 4.85 2.92 -4.73
N GLN A 18 4.78 2.79 -6.06
CA GLN A 18 5.74 1.96 -6.80
C GLN A 18 7.18 2.46 -6.66
N SER A 19 7.40 3.78 -6.66
CA SER A 19 8.72 4.37 -6.46
C SER A 19 9.25 4.10 -5.04
N ALA A 20 8.44 4.37 -4.02
CA ALA A 20 8.80 4.13 -2.62
C ALA A 20 9.16 2.66 -2.36
N TRP A 21 8.40 1.72 -2.94
CA TRP A 21 8.70 0.28 -2.83
C TRP A 21 10.04 -0.11 -3.47
N LYS A 22 10.45 0.58 -4.54
CA LYS A 22 11.76 0.34 -5.17
C LYS A 22 12.89 0.95 -4.35
N GLN A 23 12.68 2.12 -3.75
CA GLN A 23 13.68 2.80 -2.94
C GLN A 23 13.95 2.05 -1.61
N GLU A 24 12.89 1.56 -0.95
CA GLU A 24 13.01 0.75 0.28
C GLU A 24 12.96 -0.77 0.01
N ALA A 25 13.43 -1.22 -1.17
CA ALA A 25 13.32 -2.61 -1.62
C ALA A 25 13.86 -3.64 -0.60
N GLY A 26 14.93 -3.31 0.12
CA GLY A 26 15.49 -4.17 1.17
C GLY A 26 14.53 -4.39 2.34
N GLY A 27 13.96 -3.32 2.89
CA GLY A 27 12.99 -3.40 3.97
C GLY A 27 11.67 -4.04 3.52
N VAL A 28 11.20 -3.69 2.33
CA VAL A 28 10.01 -4.30 1.71
C VAL A 28 10.19 -5.81 1.58
N ALA A 29 11.34 -6.28 1.09
CA ALA A 29 11.62 -7.70 0.94
C ALA A 29 11.76 -8.40 2.31
N GLN A 30 12.44 -7.78 3.27
CA GLN A 30 12.65 -8.32 4.63
C GLN A 30 11.33 -8.65 5.33
N PHE A 31 10.31 -7.79 5.16
CA PHE A 31 9.00 -7.94 5.79
C PHE A 31 7.91 -8.48 4.85
N GLY A 32 8.24 -8.77 3.58
CA GLY A 32 7.28 -9.19 2.57
C GLY A 32 6.13 -8.20 2.38
N LEU A 33 6.42 -6.89 2.37
CA LEU A 33 5.39 -5.85 2.32
C LEU A 33 4.76 -5.75 0.94
N THR A 34 3.43 -5.83 0.89
CA THR A 34 2.65 -5.63 -0.34
C THR A 34 1.50 -4.68 -0.05
N HIS A 35 1.30 -3.65 -0.88
CA HIS A 35 0.13 -2.77 -0.76
C HIS A 35 -1.10 -3.41 -1.41
N ILE A 36 -2.30 -3.00 -1.00
CA ILE A 36 -3.57 -3.49 -1.57
C ILE A 36 -4.24 -2.35 -2.37
N PRO A 37 -4.00 -2.23 -3.69
CA PRO A 37 -4.51 -1.13 -4.51
C PRO A 37 -6.03 -0.95 -4.43
N SER A 38 -6.78 -2.04 -4.42
CA SER A 38 -8.25 -2.05 -4.43
C SER A 38 -8.89 -1.46 -3.17
N ARG A 39 -8.10 -1.23 -2.11
CA ARG A 39 -8.55 -0.70 -0.83
C ARG A 39 -7.92 0.65 -0.49
N ILE A 40 -7.18 1.26 -1.42
CA ILE A 40 -6.68 2.62 -1.25
C ILE A 40 -7.87 3.57 -1.32
N ALA A 41 -8.04 4.38 -0.28
CA ALA A 41 -9.21 5.23 -0.12
C ALA A 41 -8.84 6.56 0.54
N PRO A 42 -9.59 7.64 0.27
CA PRO A 42 -9.43 8.89 1.00
C PRO A 42 -9.93 8.74 2.45
N ALA A 43 -9.29 9.46 3.36
CA ALA A 43 -9.64 9.61 4.77
C ALA A 43 -9.63 11.10 5.16
N ALA A 44 -10.07 11.42 6.39
CA ALA A 44 -10.20 12.80 6.85
C ALA A 44 -8.88 13.61 6.76
N SER A 45 -7.73 12.95 6.89
CA SER A 45 -6.40 13.57 6.88
C SER A 45 -5.61 13.37 5.58
N GLY A 46 -6.14 12.65 4.59
CA GLY A 46 -5.36 12.29 3.39
C GLY A 46 -5.83 10.99 2.75
N TRP A 47 -4.90 10.08 2.46
CA TRP A 47 -5.18 8.77 1.88
C TRP A 47 -4.71 7.63 2.77
N THR A 48 -5.51 6.57 2.88
CA THR A 48 -5.12 5.37 3.62
C THR A 48 -4.65 4.30 2.64
N ILE A 49 -3.47 3.75 2.90
CA ILE A 49 -2.84 2.71 2.07
C ILE A 49 -2.70 1.43 2.90
N PRO A 50 -3.60 0.45 2.74
CA PRO A 50 -3.48 -0.83 3.39
C PRO A 50 -2.27 -1.60 2.86
N VAL A 51 -1.49 -2.17 3.78
CA VAL A 51 -0.35 -3.04 3.48
C VAL A 51 -0.47 -4.38 4.18
N THR A 52 -0.17 -5.44 3.46
CA THR A 52 0.00 -6.79 4.00
C THR A 52 1.47 -7.03 4.31
N ARG A 53 1.75 -7.86 5.31
CA ARG A 53 3.11 -8.36 5.58
C ARG A 53 3.22 -9.85 5.25
N GLY A 54 4.41 -10.28 4.83
CA GLY A 54 4.77 -11.68 4.70
C GLY A 54 5.24 -12.27 6.03
N VAL A 55 6.04 -13.33 5.97
CA VAL A 55 6.71 -13.91 7.15
C VAL A 55 7.69 -12.87 7.69
N PRO A 56 7.47 -12.29 8.88
CA PRO A 56 8.33 -11.25 9.41
C PRO A 56 9.66 -11.85 9.83
N THR A 57 10.75 -11.35 9.26
CA THR A 57 12.13 -11.77 9.63
C THR A 57 12.85 -10.75 10.52
N GLY A 58 12.27 -9.56 10.71
CA GLY A 58 12.82 -8.49 11.56
C GLY A 58 11.93 -8.12 12.75
N SER A 59 12.40 -7.17 13.55
CA SER A 59 11.70 -6.64 14.72
C SER A 59 10.54 -5.71 14.36
N ALA A 60 9.61 -5.51 15.30
CA ALA A 60 8.53 -4.54 15.16
C ALA A 60 9.04 -3.10 14.98
N TYR A 61 10.17 -2.76 15.59
CA TYR A 61 10.81 -1.46 15.47
C TYR A 61 11.35 -1.22 14.05
N GLU A 62 12.03 -2.20 13.47
CA GLU A 62 12.50 -2.13 12.09
C GLU A 62 11.34 -2.04 11.09
N LEU A 63 10.25 -2.79 11.34
CA LEU A 63 9.04 -2.71 10.53
C LEU A 63 8.44 -1.31 10.57
N ALA A 64 8.30 -0.71 11.76
CA ALA A 64 7.78 0.65 11.91
C ALA A 64 8.63 1.65 11.12
N ARG A 65 9.96 1.53 11.20
CA ARG A 65 10.89 2.40 10.47
C ARG A 65 10.77 2.26 8.95
N VAL A 66 10.58 1.04 8.44
CA VAL A 66 10.35 0.81 7.00
C VAL A 66 9.02 1.45 6.57
N LEU A 67 7.96 1.30 7.35
CA LEU A 67 6.66 1.90 7.06
C LEU A 67 6.71 3.44 7.08
N GLU A 68 7.40 4.04 8.05
CA GLU A 68 7.63 5.49 8.11
C GLU A 68 8.35 5.99 6.86
N ARG A 69 9.45 5.35 6.46
CA ARG A 69 10.18 5.73 5.24
C ARG A 69 9.34 5.57 3.98
N LEU A 70 8.55 4.51 3.88
CA LEU A 70 7.62 4.34 2.76
C LEU A 70 6.60 5.47 2.72
N GLN A 71 6.07 5.87 3.89
CA GLN A 71 5.15 7.00 3.99
C GLN A 71 5.83 8.29 3.50
N GLU A 72 6.98 8.63 4.07
CA GLU A 72 7.74 9.84 3.72
C GLU A 72 8.03 9.93 2.22
N HIS A 73 8.47 8.84 1.58
CA HIS A 73 8.71 8.82 0.15
C HIS A 73 7.43 9.04 -0.67
N ILE A 74 6.33 8.38 -0.30
CA ILE A 74 5.04 8.54 -0.99
C ILE A 74 4.54 9.98 -0.85
N GLU A 75 4.56 10.56 0.35
CA GLU A 75 4.11 11.94 0.57
C GLU A 75 5.01 12.94 -0.16
N SER A 76 6.32 12.72 -0.16
CA SER A 76 7.29 13.57 -0.84
C SER A 76 7.09 13.57 -2.36
N GLU A 77 6.83 12.41 -2.98
CA GLU A 77 6.62 12.32 -4.43
C GLU A 77 5.20 12.74 -4.85
N SER A 78 4.18 12.29 -4.13
CA SER A 78 2.77 12.54 -4.49
C SER A 78 2.27 13.92 -4.07
N LYS A 79 2.92 14.57 -3.10
CA LYS A 79 2.45 15.78 -2.41
C LYS A 79 1.09 15.62 -1.73
N LEU A 80 0.70 14.38 -1.44
CA LEU A 80 -0.53 14.04 -0.72
C LEU A 80 -0.14 13.48 0.65
N SER A 81 -0.92 13.82 1.68
CA SER A 81 -0.75 13.13 2.95
C SER A 81 -1.29 11.71 2.84
N VAL A 82 -0.54 10.74 3.35
CA VAL A 82 -0.88 9.33 3.31
C VAL A 82 -0.61 8.68 4.66
N THR A 83 -1.35 7.62 4.96
CA THR A 83 -1.14 6.81 6.15
C THR A 83 -1.08 5.35 5.72
N LEU A 84 0.04 4.68 5.99
CA LEU A 84 0.16 3.24 5.81
C LEU A 84 -0.33 2.53 7.06
N PHE A 85 -1.10 1.47 6.89
CA PHE A 85 -1.53 0.63 8.00
C PHE A 85 -1.45 -0.85 7.63
N LEU A 86 -1.06 -1.67 8.60
CA LEU A 86 -1.01 -3.11 8.44
C LEU A 86 -2.45 -3.65 8.42
N ASP A 87 -2.84 -4.27 7.32
CA ASP A 87 -4.17 -4.87 7.16
C ASP A 87 -4.21 -6.19 7.93
N PRO A 88 -5.01 -6.30 9.03
CA PRO A 88 -5.09 -7.53 9.81
C PRO A 88 -5.83 -8.65 9.09
N PHE A 89 -6.49 -8.36 7.95
CA PHE A 89 -7.25 -9.32 7.15
C PHE A 89 -6.52 -9.75 5.87
N ALA A 90 -5.24 -9.39 5.73
CA ALA A 90 -4.39 -9.76 4.61
C ALA A 90 -4.45 -11.27 4.26
N ASP A 91 -4.44 -12.14 5.27
CA ASP A 91 -4.50 -13.59 5.11
C ASP A 91 -5.87 -14.10 4.61
N GLN A 92 -6.94 -13.32 4.78
CA GLN A 92 -8.28 -13.73 4.33
C GLN A 92 -8.51 -13.47 2.84
N GLN A 93 -7.79 -12.55 2.20
CA GLN A 93 -8.00 -12.25 0.77
C GLN A 93 -7.51 -13.34 -0.19
N LYS A 94 -6.55 -14.19 0.22
CA LYS A 94 -6.15 -15.35 -0.62
C LYS A 94 -7.24 -16.41 -0.72
N SER A 95 -8.15 -16.51 0.26
CA SER A 95 -9.15 -17.57 0.32
C SER A 95 -10.43 -17.29 -0.50
N TYR A 96 -10.70 -16.04 -0.89
CA TYR A 96 -11.94 -15.70 -1.61
C TYR A 96 -11.81 -15.73 -3.15
N SER A 97 -10.60 -15.78 -3.70
CA SER A 97 -10.39 -15.77 -5.16
C SER A 97 -10.42 -17.16 -5.82
N GLN A 98 -10.44 -18.26 -5.06
CA GLN A 98 -10.50 -19.62 -5.61
C GLN A 98 -11.91 -20.21 -5.76
N THR A 99 -12.95 -19.59 -5.21
CA THR A 99 -14.29 -20.22 -5.16
C THR A 99 -15.27 -19.79 -6.25
N LYS A 100 -14.87 -18.94 -7.22
CA LYS A 100 -15.75 -18.48 -8.31
C LYS A 100 -15.52 -19.14 -9.68
N LYS A 101 -14.86 -20.30 -9.73
CA LYS A 101 -14.78 -21.14 -10.94
C LYS A 101 -15.14 -22.60 -10.63
N ALA A 102 -16.36 -22.81 -10.18
CA ALA A 102 -17.00 -24.13 -10.21
C ALA A 102 -18.52 -23.90 -10.35
N SER A 103 -18.96 -23.61 -11.56
CA SER A 103 -20.35 -23.76 -12.00
C SER A 103 -20.32 -24.11 -13.48
#